data_AF-A0A4Q5VI48-F1
#
_entry.id   AF-A0A4Q5VI48-F1
#
_cell.length_a   1.000
_cell.length_b   1.000
_cell.length_c   1.000
_cell.angle_alpha   90.00
_cell.angle_beta   90.00
_cell.angle_gamma   90.00
#
_symmetry.space_group_name_H-M   'P 1'
#
loop_
_entity.id
_entity.type
_entity.pdbx_description
1 polymer ?
#
loop_
_entity_poly.entity_id
_entity_poly.type
_entity_poly.pdbx_seq_one_letter_code
_entity_poly.pdbx_strand_id
1 'polypeptide(L)'
;MSQTVLADSASMKKEIMNRCRADMGEHGAAIVKVCVDEEVKAVNALSSYPSKYNKIISRCMNEMREHGFMIVKVCTDEDIKAEKALSRY
;
A
#
# COMPACT_ATOMS: atom_id res chain seq x y z
N MET A 1 24.00 4.50 -5.72
CA MET A 1 22.80 3.62 -5.83
C MET A 1 21.55 4.43 -5.46
N SER A 2 21.10 5.36 -6.33
CA SER A 2 20.07 6.35 -5.96
C SER A 2 19.01 6.62 -7.03
N GLN A 3 18.68 5.63 -7.88
CA GLN A 3 17.73 5.86 -8.99
C GLN A 3 16.51 4.92 -9.03
N THR A 4 16.30 4.05 -8.04
CA THR A 4 15.22 3.03 -8.12
C THR A 4 14.07 3.22 -7.14
N VAL A 5 14.15 4.20 -6.23
CA VAL A 5 13.09 4.41 -5.21
C VAL A 5 12.05 5.45 -5.64
N LEU A 6 12.29 6.15 -6.76
CA LEU A 6 11.35 7.08 -7.39
C LEU A 6 10.83 6.49 -8.70
N ALA A 7 10.26 5.28 -8.67
CA ALA A 7 9.18 4.99 -9.61
C ALA A 7 8.11 6.05 -9.33
N ASP A 8 8.10 7.06 -10.18
CA ASP A 8 7.56 8.41 -9.99
C ASP A 8 6.27 8.41 -9.16
N SER A 9 6.18 9.27 -8.14
CA SER A 9 4.94 9.48 -7.38
C SER A 9 3.71 9.67 -8.28
N ALA A 10 3.92 10.21 -9.50
CA ALA A 10 2.91 10.32 -10.54
C ALA A 10 2.48 8.95 -11.11
N SER A 11 3.41 8.01 -11.32
CA SER A 11 3.15 6.65 -11.81
C SER A 11 2.30 5.85 -10.83
N MET A 12 2.62 5.90 -9.54
CA MET A 12 1.87 5.22 -8.49
C MET A 12 0.48 5.84 -8.30
N LYS A 13 0.38 7.18 -8.31
CA LYS A 13 -0.93 7.85 -8.29
C LYS A 13 -1.79 7.46 -9.50
N LYS A 14 -1.18 7.33 -10.68
CA LYS A 14 -1.89 6.89 -11.89
C LYS A 14 -2.38 5.46 -11.78
N GLU A 15 -1.57 4.55 -11.26
CA GLU A 15 -1.97 3.16 -10.95
C GLU A 15 -3.17 3.12 -10.01
N ILE A 16 -3.10 3.85 -8.88
CA ILE A 16 -4.20 3.96 -7.90
C ILE A 16 -5.47 4.49 -8.56
N MET A 17 -5.38 5.61 -9.30
CA MET A 17 -6.53 6.19 -9.98
C MET A 17 -7.14 5.24 -11.00
N ASN A 18 -6.33 4.54 -11.77
CA ASN A 18 -6.81 3.59 -12.78
C ASN A 18 -7.56 2.44 -12.13
N ARG A 19 -6.99 1.84 -11.08
CA ARG A 19 -7.66 0.74 -10.36
C ARG A 19 -8.95 1.21 -9.68
N CYS A 20 -8.90 2.32 -8.93
CA CYS A 20 -10.11 2.85 -8.29
C CYS A 20 -11.22 3.22 -9.29
N ARG A 21 -10.89 3.67 -10.50
CA ARG A 21 -11.88 3.87 -11.56
C ARG A 21 -12.43 2.56 -12.10
N ALA A 22 -11.60 1.54 -12.26
CA ALA A 22 -12.04 0.22 -12.70
C ALA A 22 -12.96 -0.44 -11.66
N ASP A 23 -12.60 -0.37 -10.38
CA ASP A 23 -13.32 -1.05 -9.30
C ASP A 23 -14.58 -0.29 -8.86
N MET A 24 -14.52 1.05 -8.83
CA MET A 24 -15.56 1.89 -8.22
C MET A 24 -16.24 2.86 -9.19
N GLY A 25 -15.87 2.85 -10.46
CA GLY A 25 -16.34 3.82 -11.45
C GLY A 25 -17.86 3.86 -11.61
N GLU A 26 -18.51 2.70 -11.55
CA GLU A 26 -19.97 2.57 -11.67
C GLU A 26 -20.74 3.20 -10.50
N HIS A 27 -20.09 3.36 -9.35
CA HIS A 27 -20.67 3.97 -8.14
C HIS A 27 -20.54 5.50 -8.09
N GLY A 28 -19.94 6.10 -9.12
CA GLY A 28 -19.80 7.54 -9.28
C GLY A 28 -18.51 8.13 -8.70
N ALA A 29 -18.20 9.35 -9.14
CA ALA A 29 -16.90 10.00 -8.90
C ALA A 29 -16.57 10.22 -7.41
N ALA A 30 -17.58 10.39 -6.56
CA ALA A 30 -17.38 10.56 -5.12
C ALA A 30 -16.78 9.29 -4.48
N ILE A 31 -17.26 8.10 -4.85
CA ILE A 31 -16.75 6.82 -4.35
C ILE A 31 -15.35 6.54 -4.89
N VAL A 32 -15.10 6.83 -6.18
CA VAL A 32 -13.76 6.74 -6.77
C VAL A 32 -12.77 7.62 -6.02
N LYS A 33 -13.15 8.86 -5.66
CA LYS A 33 -12.29 9.75 -4.88
C LYS A 33 -11.95 9.16 -3.51
N VAL A 34 -12.94 8.62 -2.81
CA VAL A 34 -12.71 7.95 -1.51
C VAL A 34 -11.73 6.80 -1.65
N CYS A 35 -11.89 5.95 -2.67
CA CYS A 35 -10.94 4.88 -2.95
C CYS A 35 -9.51 5.41 -3.15
N VAL A 36 -9.34 6.44 -3.97
CA VAL A 36 -8.02 7.04 -4.23
C VAL A 36 -7.42 7.64 -2.96
N ASP A 37 -8.22 8.33 -2.16
CA ASP A 37 -7.77 8.95 -0.91
C ASP A 37 -7.26 7.89 0.09
N GLU A 38 -7.99 6.78 0.26
CA GLU A 38 -7.60 5.69 1.15
C GLU A 38 -6.33 4.97 0.68
N GLU A 39 -6.19 4.74 -0.62
CA GLU A 39 -5.00 4.14 -1.21
C GLU A 39 -3.75 5.02 -1.04
N VAL A 40 -3.90 6.34 -1.23
CA VAL A 40 -2.81 7.30 -0.97
C VAL A 40 -2.44 7.33 0.52
N LYS A 41 -3.42 7.28 1.42
CA LYS A 41 -3.14 7.16 2.87
C LYS A 41 -2.37 5.88 3.19
N ALA A 42 -2.74 4.76 2.57
CA ALA A 42 -2.06 3.49 2.79
C ALA A 42 -0.60 3.53 2.32
N VAL A 43 -0.33 4.10 1.15
CA VAL A 43 1.03 4.36 0.66
C VAL A 43 1.84 5.21 1.64
N ASN A 44 1.26 6.32 2.12
CA ASN A 44 1.94 7.22 3.06
C ASN A 44 2.21 6.52 4.40
N ALA A 45 1.30 5.66 4.85
CA ALA A 45 1.54 4.84 6.03
C ALA A 45 2.72 3.88 5.79
N LEU A 46 2.71 3.14 4.67
CA LEU A 46 3.77 2.21 4.28
C LEU A 46 5.16 2.86 4.21
N SER A 47 5.25 4.09 3.72
CA SER A 47 6.52 4.84 3.67
C SER A 47 6.98 5.37 5.03
N SER A 48 6.10 5.45 6.02
CA SER A 48 6.40 5.94 7.37
C SER A 48 6.87 4.84 8.35
N TYR A 49 6.76 3.56 7.98
CA TYR A 49 7.20 2.48 8.87
C TYR A 49 8.72 2.51 9.10
N PRO A 50 9.18 2.14 10.30
CA PRO A 50 10.60 1.97 10.57
C PRO A 50 11.27 1.01 9.59
N SER A 51 12.49 1.32 9.15
CA SER A 51 13.25 0.55 8.16
C SER A 51 13.47 -0.92 8.51
N LYS A 52 13.41 -1.29 9.80
CA LYS A 52 13.45 -2.68 10.26
C LYS A 52 12.33 -3.55 9.66
N TYR A 53 11.21 -2.94 9.26
CA TYR A 53 10.08 -3.63 8.64
C TYR A 53 10.13 -3.65 7.11
N ASN A 54 11.22 -3.15 6.48
CA ASN A 54 11.33 -3.11 5.03
C ASN A 54 11.17 -4.49 4.37
N LYS A 55 11.66 -5.57 5.00
CA LYS A 55 11.50 -6.93 4.47
C LYS A 55 10.04 -7.35 4.42
N ILE A 56 9.28 -7.09 5.48
CA ILE A 56 7.84 -7.34 5.56
C ILE A 56 7.10 -6.54 4.49
N ILE A 57 7.39 -5.23 4.42
CA ILE A 57 6.77 -4.32 3.45
C ILE A 57 7.05 -4.80 2.03
N SER A 58 8.29 -5.17 1.70
CA SER A 58 8.65 -5.69 0.39
C SER A 58 7.91 -6.99 0.05
N ARG A 59 7.78 -7.91 1.01
CA ARG A 59 7.01 -9.15 0.81
C ARG A 59 5.54 -8.84 0.54
N CYS A 60 4.89 -8.07 1.42
CA CYS A 60 3.49 -7.70 1.27
C CYS A 60 3.23 -6.90 -0.01
N MET A 61 4.17 -6.05 -0.43
CA MET A 61 4.08 -5.32 -1.70
C MET A 61 4.13 -6.28 -2.90
N ASN A 62 4.96 -7.32 -2.84
CA ASN A 62 5.03 -8.32 -3.91
C ASN A 62 3.78 -9.19 -3.98
N GLU A 63 3.22 -9.57 -2.83
CA GLU A 63 2.10 -10.51 -2.75
C GLU A 63 0.72 -9.83 -2.91
N MET A 64 0.57 -8.57 -2.50
CA MET A 64 -0.75 -7.96 -2.33
C MET A 64 -1.01 -6.71 -3.18
N ARG A 65 0.01 -6.16 -3.88
CA ARG A 65 -0.14 -4.88 -4.61
C ARG A 65 -1.23 -4.91 -5.67
N GLU A 66 -1.46 -6.06 -6.30
CA GLU A 66 -2.54 -6.22 -7.29
C GLU A 66 -3.93 -5.94 -6.71
N HIS A 67 -4.11 -6.18 -5.40
CA HIS A 67 -5.35 -5.91 -4.67
C HIS A 67 -5.42 -4.51 -4.06
N GLY A 68 -4.34 -3.75 -4.12
CA GLY A 68 -4.25 -2.39 -3.61
C GLY A 68 -3.41 -2.20 -2.36
N PHE A 69 -2.94 -0.96 -2.19
CA PHE A 69 -2.04 -0.57 -1.11
C PHE A 69 -2.72 -0.65 0.25
N MET A 70 -4.04 -0.53 0.32
CA MET A 70 -4.79 -0.77 1.57
C MET A 70 -4.60 -2.22 2.04
N ILE A 71 -4.67 -3.20 1.14
CA ILE A 71 -4.42 -4.62 1.48
C ILE A 71 -2.94 -4.85 1.80
N VAL A 72 -2.01 -4.21 1.08
CA VAL A 72 -0.57 -4.26 1.41
C VAL A 72 -0.31 -3.75 2.83
N LYS A 73 -0.98 -2.67 3.25
CA LYS A 73 -0.87 -2.12 4.60
C LYS A 73 -1.40 -3.11 5.63
N VAL A 74 -2.58 -3.71 5.41
CA VAL A 74 -3.13 -4.72 6.32
C VAL A 74 -2.18 -5.92 6.47
N CYS A 75 -1.65 -6.44 5.36
CA CYS A 75 -0.64 -7.50 5.38
C CYS A 75 0.58 -7.09 6.24
N THR A 76 1.08 -5.87 6.04
CA THR A 76 2.24 -5.36 6.79
C THR A 76 1.95 -5.25 8.27
N ASP A 77 0.79 -4.71 8.65
CA ASP A 77 0.40 -4.54 10.05
C ASP A 77 0.26 -5.88 10.78
N GLU A 78 -0.43 -6.85 10.16
CA GLU A 78 -0.62 -8.16 10.78
C GLU A 78 0.68 -8.95 10.88
N ASP A 79 1.58 -8.84 9.90
CA ASP A 79 2.89 -9.53 9.96
C ASP A 79 3.81 -8.91 11.02
N ILE A 80 3.84 -7.57 11.13
CA ILE A 80 4.56 -6.88 12.22
C ILE A 80 4.01 -7.30 13.58
N LYS A 81 2.69 -7.42 13.72
CA LYS A 81 2.04 -7.87 14.95
C LYS A 81 2.40 -9.31 15.27
N ALA A 82 2.44 -10.20 14.28
CA ALA A 82 2.86 -11.58 14.42
C ALA A 82 4.33 -11.68 14.86
N GLU A 83 5.26 -10.95 14.22
CA GLU A 83 6.67 -10.94 14.63
C GLU A 83 6.85 -10.47 16.08
N LYS A 84 6.14 -9.41 16.48
CA LYS A 84 6.17 -8.90 17.87
C LYS A 84 5.60 -9.91 18.88
N ALA A 85 4.63 -10.72 18.47
CA ALA A 85 4.07 -11.76 19.32
C ALA A 85 5.07 -12.93 19.46
N LEU A 86 5.66 -13.37 18.35
CA LEU A 86 6.66 -14.45 18.33
C LEU A 86 7.93 -14.09 19.10
N SER A 87 8.35 -12.81 19.12
CA SER A 87 9.53 -12.38 19.88
C SER A 87 9.32 -12.40 21.42
N ARG A 88 8.11 -12.70 21.89
CA ARG A 88 7.75 -12.78 23.32
C ARG A 88 7.56 -14.22 23.81
N TYR A 89 7.60 -15.20 22.90
CA TYR A 89 7.65 -16.63 23.24
C TYR A 89 9.08 -17.03 23.57
#